data_AF-A0A1Q6RD68-F1
#
_entry.id   AF-A0A1Q6RD68-F1
#
_cell.length_a   1.000
_cell.length_b   1.000
_cell.length_c   1.000
_cell.angle_alpha   90.00
_cell.angle_beta   90.00
_cell.angle_gamma   90.00
#
_symmetry.space_group_name_H-M   'P 1'
#
loop_
_entity.id
_entity.type
_entity.pdbx_description
1 polymer ?
#
loop_
_entity_poly.entity_id
_entity_poly.type
_entity_poly.pdbx_seq_one_letter_code
_entity_poly.pdbx_strand_id
1 'polypeptide(L)'
;MKKVVLFGAGQVGAMTARLLGPDYMIVCAADNFPEKWETELAGIPVTSPENSLVSAPDTFCLCVLDPEREAQMRRQLEDIGFNGEIITPASLKIFDARTATMRLIAEQINAADVPGDVAELGVYRGDFAVLLNLAFKERRLHLFDTFDGFDERDIAAERENSYSGAKAGDFGDTAKDSVDKRLFFREKAVFHKGFFPDTFKGCEDLRFAFVSIDADLYAPTAAALPLFWNRLSAGGAIMIHDYNSTQFRGVRRAVDDFCSENRIVPMPVCDMHGSAVLRKPI
;
A
#
# COMPACT_ATOMS: atom_id res chain seq x y z
N MET A 1 -11.59 -1.26 -11.79
CA MET A 1 -11.30 -2.35 -10.84
C MET A 1 -12.25 -3.50 -11.09
N LYS A 2 -11.74 -4.70 -11.31
CA LYS A 2 -12.52 -5.94 -11.39
C LYS A 2 -12.91 -6.39 -9.98
N LYS A 3 -14.17 -6.72 -9.74
CA LYS A 3 -14.64 -7.33 -8.49
C LYS A 3 -14.15 -8.77 -8.43
N VAL A 4 -13.38 -9.11 -7.40
CA VAL A 4 -12.82 -10.45 -7.23
C VAL A 4 -13.34 -11.10 -5.95
N VAL A 5 -13.74 -12.37 -6.05
CA VAL A 5 -13.96 -13.25 -4.89
C VAL A 5 -12.73 -14.14 -4.71
N LEU A 6 -12.24 -14.23 -3.47
CA LEU A 6 -11.19 -15.18 -3.10
C LEU A 6 -11.82 -16.49 -2.68
N PHE A 7 -11.76 -17.52 -3.53
CA PHE A 7 -12.30 -18.83 -3.17
C PHE A 7 -11.22 -19.67 -2.49
N GLY A 8 -11.34 -19.81 -1.18
CA GLY A 8 -10.44 -20.52 -0.28
C GLY A 8 -9.99 -19.63 0.87
N ALA A 9 -10.71 -19.64 2.00
CA ALA A 9 -10.41 -18.86 3.19
C ALA A 9 -9.36 -19.57 4.07
N GLY A 10 -8.17 -19.78 3.51
CA GLY A 10 -7.02 -20.35 4.19
C GLY A 10 -5.76 -19.50 4.01
N GLN A 11 -4.59 -20.07 4.30
CA GLN A 11 -3.31 -19.36 4.16
C GLN A 11 -3.10 -18.80 2.75
N VAL A 12 -3.39 -19.59 1.71
CA VAL A 12 -3.25 -19.15 0.31
C VAL A 12 -4.18 -17.98 0.01
N GLY A 13 -5.44 -18.02 0.49
CA GLY A 13 -6.39 -16.91 0.32
C GLY A 13 -5.92 -15.65 1.03
N ALA A 14 -5.44 -15.78 2.26
CA ALA A 14 -4.91 -14.64 3.01
C ALA A 14 -3.67 -14.02 2.35
N MET A 15 -2.78 -14.82 1.74
CA MET A 15 -1.64 -14.31 0.97
C MET A 15 -2.07 -13.66 -0.33
N THR A 16 -3.00 -14.29 -1.04
CA THR A 16 -3.55 -13.77 -2.30
C THR A 16 -4.23 -12.42 -2.09
N ALA A 17 -5.02 -12.28 -1.01
CA ALA A 17 -5.62 -11.02 -0.61
C ALA A 17 -4.60 -9.89 -0.47
N ARG A 18 -3.42 -10.21 0.08
CA ARG A 18 -2.34 -9.24 0.29
C ARG A 18 -1.58 -8.92 -0.99
N LEU A 19 -1.44 -9.89 -1.89
CA LEU A 19 -0.67 -9.80 -3.13
C LEU A 19 -1.44 -9.22 -4.32
N LEU A 20 -2.78 -9.22 -4.27
CA LEU A 20 -3.60 -8.64 -5.32
C LEU A 20 -3.32 -7.13 -5.48
N GLY A 21 -2.94 -6.76 -6.70
CA GLY A 21 -2.68 -5.37 -7.11
C GLY A 21 -3.95 -4.53 -7.30
N PRO A 22 -3.78 -3.23 -7.63
CA PRO A 22 -4.84 -2.23 -7.60
C PRO A 22 -5.93 -2.41 -8.68
N ASP A 23 -5.72 -3.27 -9.66
CA ASP A 23 -6.74 -3.57 -10.69
C ASP A 23 -7.93 -4.38 -10.14
N TYR A 24 -7.78 -4.98 -8.96
CA TYR A 24 -8.76 -5.84 -8.33
C TYR A 24 -9.33 -5.22 -7.06
N MET A 25 -10.64 -5.34 -6.87
CA MET A 25 -11.34 -5.00 -5.64
C MET A 25 -11.90 -6.29 -5.04
N ILE A 26 -11.39 -6.71 -3.88
CA ILE A 26 -11.87 -7.92 -3.22
C ILE A 26 -13.22 -7.62 -2.57
N VAL A 27 -14.26 -8.34 -2.99
CA VAL A 27 -15.63 -8.13 -2.48
C VAL A 27 -15.95 -9.02 -1.28
N CYS A 28 -15.45 -10.25 -1.28
CA CYS A 28 -15.53 -11.20 -0.17
C CYS A 28 -14.58 -12.38 -0.39
N ALA A 29 -14.43 -13.22 0.62
CA ALA A 29 -13.86 -14.56 0.49
C ALA A 29 -14.98 -15.60 0.52
N ALA A 30 -14.81 -16.69 -0.23
CA ALA A 30 -15.70 -17.83 -0.25
C ALA A 30 -14.98 -19.09 0.27
N ASP A 31 -15.65 -19.96 1.02
CA ASP A 31 -15.10 -21.24 1.46
C ASP A 31 -16.19 -22.31 1.57
N ASN A 32 -15.83 -23.58 1.35
CA ASN A 32 -16.77 -24.70 1.44
C ASN A 32 -17.03 -25.16 2.87
N PHE A 33 -16.18 -24.77 3.82
CA PHE A 33 -16.31 -25.13 5.24
C PHE A 33 -17.30 -24.17 5.95
N PRO A 34 -18.51 -24.63 6.34
CA PRO A 34 -19.51 -23.78 6.97
C PRO A 34 -19.04 -23.10 8.26
N GLU A 35 -18.12 -23.74 8.98
CA GLU A 35 -17.49 -23.19 10.20
C GLU A 35 -16.68 -21.91 9.98
N LYS A 36 -16.33 -21.58 8.73
CA LYS A 36 -15.63 -20.33 8.38
C LYS A 36 -16.57 -19.21 7.94
N TRP A 37 -17.84 -19.50 7.66
CA TRP A 37 -18.77 -18.46 7.21
C TRP A 37 -19.03 -17.47 8.34
N GLU A 38 -19.35 -16.23 7.98
CA GLU A 38 -19.57 -15.13 8.93
C GLU A 38 -18.32 -14.76 9.76
N THR A 39 -17.15 -15.27 9.37
CA THR A 39 -15.84 -14.83 9.90
C THR A 39 -15.14 -13.88 8.91
N GLU A 40 -13.90 -13.48 9.22
CA GLU A 40 -13.08 -12.65 8.36
C GLU A 40 -11.75 -13.33 7.97
N LEU A 41 -11.35 -13.16 6.72
CA LEU A 41 -10.04 -13.53 6.17
C LEU A 41 -9.26 -12.25 5.88
N ALA A 42 -8.26 -11.91 6.72
CA ALA A 42 -7.49 -10.67 6.57
C ALA A 42 -8.39 -9.41 6.47
N GLY A 43 -9.44 -9.34 7.31
CA GLY A 43 -10.40 -8.23 7.33
C GLY A 43 -11.49 -8.29 6.24
N ILE A 44 -11.56 -9.40 5.48
CA ILE A 44 -12.50 -9.59 4.37
C ILE A 44 -13.57 -10.60 4.82
N PRO A 45 -14.88 -10.29 4.69
CA PRO A 45 -15.93 -11.20 5.12
C PRO A 45 -15.91 -12.52 4.35
N VAL A 46 -16.10 -13.63 5.05
CA VAL A 46 -16.12 -14.99 4.51
C VAL A 46 -17.57 -15.49 4.40
N THR A 47 -17.94 -16.05 3.25
CA THR A 47 -19.27 -16.61 2.97
C THR A 47 -19.19 -17.93 2.17
N SER A 48 -20.33 -18.52 1.80
CA SER A 48 -20.36 -19.69 0.93
C SER A 48 -20.11 -19.28 -0.55
N PRO A 49 -19.65 -20.20 -1.41
CA PRO A 49 -19.47 -19.91 -2.84
C PRO A 49 -20.75 -19.43 -3.53
N GLU A 50 -21.90 -20.02 -3.18
CA GLU A 50 -23.21 -19.64 -3.73
C GLU A 50 -23.59 -18.21 -3.32
N ASN A 51 -23.43 -17.88 -2.03
CA ASN A 51 -23.76 -16.55 -1.51
C ASN A 51 -22.80 -15.47 -2.00
N SER A 52 -21.56 -15.82 -2.33
CA SER A 52 -20.58 -14.87 -2.88
C SER A 52 -21.00 -14.29 -4.24
N LEU A 53 -21.87 -14.96 -4.98
CA LEU A 53 -22.42 -14.46 -6.25
C LEU A 53 -23.32 -13.23 -6.08
N VAL A 54 -23.88 -13.00 -4.89
CA VAL A 54 -24.69 -11.81 -4.58
C VAL A 54 -23.90 -10.52 -4.78
N SER A 55 -22.57 -10.57 -4.60
CA SER A 55 -21.68 -9.42 -4.83
C SER A 55 -21.46 -9.10 -6.33
N ALA A 56 -21.99 -9.93 -7.23
CA ALA A 56 -21.81 -9.87 -8.67
C ALA A 56 -20.32 -9.73 -9.06
N PRO A 57 -19.48 -10.75 -8.76
CA PRO A 57 -18.06 -10.70 -9.07
C PRO A 57 -17.79 -10.82 -10.57
N ASP A 58 -16.77 -10.10 -11.04
CA ASP A 58 -16.25 -10.24 -12.41
C ASP A 58 -15.29 -11.43 -12.51
N THR A 59 -14.64 -11.78 -11.39
CA THR A 59 -13.55 -12.74 -11.33
C THR A 59 -13.58 -13.56 -10.04
N PHE A 60 -13.23 -14.83 -10.13
CA PHE A 60 -12.88 -15.67 -8.99
C PHE A 60 -11.38 -15.97 -8.98
N CYS A 61 -10.72 -15.80 -7.83
CA CYS A 61 -9.37 -16.28 -7.61
C CYS A 61 -9.41 -17.56 -6.77
N LEU A 62 -9.07 -18.71 -7.37
CA LEU A 62 -9.00 -20.00 -6.70
C LEU A 62 -7.75 -20.07 -5.83
N CYS A 63 -7.92 -19.87 -4.53
CA CYS A 63 -6.85 -19.76 -3.54
C CYS A 63 -6.36 -21.15 -3.08
N VAL A 64 -5.86 -21.94 -4.02
CA VAL A 64 -5.36 -23.29 -3.82
C VAL A 64 -4.11 -23.52 -4.67
N LEU A 65 -3.21 -24.38 -4.19
CA LEU A 65 -1.99 -24.76 -4.91
C LEU A 65 -2.05 -26.20 -5.48
N ASP A 66 -3.02 -26.97 -5.02
CA ASP A 66 -3.24 -28.35 -5.43
C ASP A 66 -4.13 -28.41 -6.69
N PRO A 67 -3.65 -29.01 -7.81
CA PRO A 67 -4.39 -29.01 -9.08
C PRO A 67 -5.73 -29.77 -9.04
N GLU A 68 -5.85 -30.82 -8.22
CA GLU A 68 -7.11 -31.57 -8.12
C GLU A 68 -8.20 -30.75 -7.44
N ARG A 69 -7.83 -30.08 -6.34
CA ARG A 69 -8.72 -29.13 -5.65
C ARG A 69 -9.07 -27.94 -6.54
N GLU A 70 -8.13 -27.41 -7.31
CA GLU A 70 -8.41 -26.35 -8.29
C GLU A 70 -9.49 -26.79 -9.30
N ALA A 71 -9.34 -27.98 -9.87
CA ALA A 71 -10.30 -28.53 -10.83
C ALA A 71 -11.68 -28.83 -10.20
N GLN A 72 -11.72 -29.20 -8.91
CA GLN A 72 -12.97 -29.36 -8.17
C GLN A 72 -13.66 -28.01 -7.95
N MET A 73 -12.93 -26.99 -7.49
CA MET A 73 -13.46 -25.65 -7.25
C MET A 73 -13.95 -25.01 -8.54
N ARG A 74 -13.23 -25.21 -9.66
CA ARG A 74 -13.65 -24.73 -10.97
C ARG A 74 -14.99 -25.31 -11.42
N ARG A 75 -15.15 -26.63 -11.29
CA ARG A 75 -16.43 -27.31 -11.57
C ARG A 75 -17.55 -26.80 -10.68
N GLN A 76 -17.28 -26.61 -9.40
CA GLN A 76 -18.24 -26.04 -8.48
C GLN A 76 -18.70 -24.65 -8.91
N LEU A 77 -17.80 -23.78 -9.37
CA LEU A 77 -18.16 -22.45 -9.89
C LEU A 77 -19.06 -22.54 -11.13
N GLU A 78 -18.77 -23.47 -12.04
CA GLU A 78 -19.60 -23.73 -13.22
C GLU A 78 -21.00 -24.23 -12.80
N ASP A 79 -21.10 -25.14 -11.83
CA ASP A 79 -22.35 -25.69 -11.32
C ASP A 79 -23.24 -24.64 -10.62
N ILE A 80 -22.64 -23.68 -9.91
CA ILE A 80 -23.37 -22.56 -9.30
C ILE A 80 -23.66 -21.41 -10.29
N GLY A 81 -23.31 -21.59 -11.57
CA GLY A 81 -23.66 -20.67 -12.66
C GLY A 81 -22.72 -19.47 -12.85
N PHE A 82 -21.50 -19.53 -12.31
CA PHE A 82 -20.50 -18.49 -12.54
C PHE A 82 -19.87 -18.64 -13.93
N ASN A 83 -19.97 -17.61 -14.77
CA ASN A 83 -19.46 -17.59 -16.14
C ASN A 83 -18.34 -16.55 -16.35
N GLY A 84 -17.83 -15.95 -15.28
CA GLY A 84 -16.78 -14.93 -15.34
C GLY A 84 -15.37 -15.50 -15.42
N GLU A 85 -14.38 -14.63 -15.23
CA GLU A 85 -12.97 -15.02 -15.29
C GLU A 85 -12.58 -15.83 -14.04
N ILE A 86 -11.84 -16.94 -14.22
CA ILE A 86 -11.29 -17.73 -13.12
C ILE A 86 -9.77 -17.68 -13.23
N ILE A 87 -9.13 -17.20 -12.17
CA ILE A 87 -7.67 -17.07 -12.04
C ILE A 87 -7.17 -17.84 -10.83
N THR A 88 -5.87 -18.08 -10.76
CA THR A 88 -5.18 -18.63 -9.58
C THR A 88 -4.12 -17.65 -9.11
N PRO A 89 -3.61 -17.78 -7.86
CA PRO A 89 -2.49 -16.99 -7.40
C PRO A 89 -1.25 -17.14 -8.29
N ALA A 90 -1.05 -18.32 -8.88
CA ALA A 90 0.05 -18.56 -9.81
C ALA A 90 -0.12 -17.82 -11.16
N SER A 91 -1.36 -17.55 -11.58
CA SER A 91 -1.64 -16.76 -12.80
C SER A 91 -1.67 -15.26 -12.55
N LEU A 92 -1.64 -14.81 -11.28
CA LEU A 92 -1.49 -13.39 -10.96
C LEU A 92 -0.10 -12.94 -11.44
N LYS A 93 -0.07 -12.31 -12.62
CA LYS A 93 1.14 -11.72 -13.20
C LYS A 93 1.73 -10.57 -12.39
N ILE A 94 1.10 -10.18 -11.28
CA ILE A 94 1.44 -8.98 -10.52
C ILE A 94 1.55 -9.37 -9.04
N PHE A 95 2.77 -9.74 -8.65
CA PHE A 95 3.17 -9.85 -7.26
C PHE A 95 3.52 -8.43 -6.77
N ASP A 96 2.59 -7.75 -6.10
CA ASP A 96 2.88 -6.45 -5.50
C ASP A 96 3.43 -6.64 -4.09
N ALA A 97 4.74 -6.90 -4.02
CA ALA A 97 5.45 -7.12 -2.76
C ALA A 97 5.34 -5.91 -1.82
N ARG A 98 5.31 -4.69 -2.36
CA ARG A 98 5.24 -3.45 -1.59
C ARG A 98 3.90 -3.35 -0.89
N THR A 99 2.80 -3.47 -1.63
CA THR A 99 1.44 -3.44 -1.08
C THR A 99 1.22 -4.58 -0.08
N ALA A 100 1.69 -5.79 -0.39
CA ALA A 100 1.55 -6.91 0.53
C ALA A 100 2.33 -6.71 1.83
N THR A 101 3.55 -6.17 1.74
CA THR A 101 4.36 -5.83 2.91
C THR A 101 3.70 -4.74 3.74
N MET A 102 3.16 -3.69 3.10
CA MET A 102 2.40 -2.64 3.78
C MET A 102 1.20 -3.21 4.56
N ARG A 103 0.41 -4.10 3.93
CA ARG A 103 -0.75 -4.75 4.58
C ARG A 103 -0.32 -5.57 5.80
N LEU A 104 0.77 -6.34 5.70
CA LEU A 104 1.31 -7.09 6.84
C LEU A 104 1.78 -6.18 7.98
N ILE A 105 2.43 -5.06 7.66
CA ILE A 105 2.84 -4.08 8.66
C ILE A 105 1.62 -3.41 9.30
N ALA A 106 0.59 -3.11 8.53
CA ALA A 106 -0.66 -2.54 9.03
C ALA A 106 -1.37 -3.49 10.01
N GLU A 107 -1.46 -4.77 9.67
CA GLU A 107 -1.97 -5.81 10.57
C GLU A 107 -1.19 -5.86 11.89
N GLN A 108 0.14 -5.83 11.84
CA GLN A 108 0.99 -5.81 13.04
C GLN A 108 0.77 -4.56 13.90
N ILE A 109 0.72 -3.38 13.26
CA ILE A 109 0.51 -2.09 13.94
C ILE A 109 -0.86 -2.05 14.63
N ASN A 110 -1.89 -2.54 13.95
CA ASN A 110 -3.25 -2.58 14.48
C ASN A 110 -3.37 -3.63 15.59
N ALA A 111 -2.79 -4.82 15.43
CA ALA A 111 -2.84 -5.86 16.45
C ALA A 111 -2.05 -5.51 17.73
N ALA A 112 -1.01 -4.69 17.61
CA ALA A 112 -0.21 -4.22 18.73
C ALA A 112 -0.67 -2.86 19.30
N ASP A 113 -1.80 -2.30 18.82
CA ASP A 113 -2.34 -1.01 19.23
C ASP A 113 -1.30 0.13 19.23
N VAL A 114 -0.37 0.13 18.26
CA VAL A 114 0.68 1.15 18.18
C VAL A 114 0.02 2.52 17.99
N PRO A 115 0.27 3.53 18.83
CA PRO A 115 -0.44 4.80 18.75
C PRO A 115 0.03 5.65 17.57
N GLY A 116 -0.86 6.50 17.02
CA GLY A 116 -0.53 7.49 16.02
C GLY A 116 -1.30 7.35 14.71
N ASP A 117 -1.24 8.40 13.91
CA ASP A 117 -1.87 8.51 12.60
C ASP A 117 -1.05 7.82 11.51
N VAL A 118 -1.54 7.89 10.28
CA VAL A 118 -0.86 7.38 9.09
C VAL A 118 -0.53 8.55 8.16
N ALA A 119 0.62 8.49 7.50
CA ALA A 119 0.98 9.48 6.51
C ALA A 119 1.49 8.87 5.21
N GLU A 120 1.30 9.60 4.11
CA GLU A 120 1.93 9.36 2.82
C GLU A 120 2.50 10.67 2.30
N LEU A 121 3.77 10.65 1.89
CA LEU A 121 4.43 11.73 1.17
C LEU A 121 4.69 11.27 -0.26
N GLY A 122 4.12 11.98 -1.23
CA GLY A 122 4.06 11.54 -2.62
C GLY A 122 2.86 10.62 -2.82
N VAL A 123 1.75 11.21 -3.23
CA VAL A 123 0.42 10.61 -3.37
C VAL A 123 0.11 10.34 -4.83
N TYR A 124 0.53 11.23 -5.74
CA TYR A 124 0.20 11.20 -7.16
C TYR A 124 -1.31 10.95 -7.39
N ARG A 125 -1.66 9.89 -8.12
CA ARG A 125 -3.05 9.47 -8.42
C ARG A 125 -3.78 8.82 -7.24
N GLY A 126 -3.09 8.61 -6.12
CA GLY A 126 -3.66 8.14 -4.86
C GLY A 126 -3.98 6.65 -4.81
N ASP A 127 -3.38 5.83 -5.67
CA ASP A 127 -3.60 4.39 -5.66
C ASP A 127 -3.17 3.77 -4.33
N PHE A 128 -1.98 4.13 -3.82
CA PHE A 128 -1.48 3.66 -2.53
C PHE A 128 -2.19 4.34 -1.35
N ALA A 129 -2.55 5.63 -1.47
CA ALA A 129 -3.40 6.34 -0.50
C ALA A 129 -4.73 5.60 -0.20
N VAL A 130 -5.40 5.10 -1.25
CA VAL A 130 -6.65 4.33 -1.10
C VAL A 130 -6.40 3.04 -0.31
N LEU A 131 -5.28 2.36 -0.57
CA LEU A 131 -4.91 1.14 0.14
C LEU A 131 -4.57 1.41 1.61
N LEU A 132 -3.85 2.50 1.91
CA LEU A 132 -3.58 2.93 3.28
C LEU A 132 -4.88 3.29 4.02
N ASN A 133 -5.78 4.02 3.34
CA ASN A 133 -7.07 4.42 3.90
C ASN A 133 -7.94 3.20 4.28
N LEU A 134 -7.87 2.12 3.49
CA LEU A 134 -8.52 0.84 3.82
C LEU A 134 -7.82 0.09 4.96
N ALA A 135 -6.49 -0.06 4.89
CA ALA A 135 -5.70 -0.83 5.85
C ALA A 135 -5.68 -0.21 7.26
N PHE A 136 -5.83 1.11 7.34
CA PHE A 136 -5.83 1.88 8.58
C PHE A 136 -7.13 2.66 8.78
N LYS A 137 -8.27 2.03 8.47
CA LYS A 137 -9.60 2.66 8.51
C LYS A 137 -9.96 3.38 9.82
N GLU A 138 -9.32 3.07 10.95
CA GLU A 138 -9.57 3.73 12.24
C GLU A 138 -8.69 4.93 12.55
N ARG A 139 -7.67 5.20 11.73
CA ARG A 139 -6.66 6.26 11.95
C ARG A 139 -6.85 7.40 10.96
N ARG A 140 -6.37 8.60 11.30
CA ARG A 140 -6.33 9.69 10.32
C ARG A 140 -5.23 9.42 9.30
N LEU A 141 -5.49 9.74 8.04
CA LEU A 141 -4.54 9.63 6.94
C LEU A 141 -4.11 11.02 6.47
N HIS A 142 -2.84 11.34 6.62
CA HIS A 142 -2.23 12.61 6.22
C HIS A 142 -1.54 12.44 4.86
N LEU A 143 -2.05 13.12 3.85
CA LEU A 143 -1.61 13.02 2.46
C LEU A 143 -0.84 14.28 2.06
N PHE A 144 0.49 14.18 1.95
CA PHE A 144 1.39 15.26 1.56
C PHE A 144 1.77 15.12 0.10
N ASP A 145 1.43 16.10 -0.73
CA ASP A 145 1.78 16.11 -2.15
C ASP A 145 1.72 17.53 -2.69
N THR A 146 2.50 17.84 -3.71
CA THR A 146 2.41 19.13 -4.39
C THR A 146 1.11 19.25 -5.18
N PHE A 147 0.59 18.14 -5.70
CA PHE A 147 -0.46 18.03 -6.73
C PHE A 147 -0.20 18.89 -7.98
N ASP A 148 1.06 19.28 -8.16
CA ASP A 148 1.56 20.08 -9.28
C ASP A 148 2.83 19.42 -9.89
N GLY A 149 3.19 18.21 -9.41
CA GLY A 149 4.38 17.45 -9.84
C GLY A 149 5.65 17.83 -9.08
N PHE A 150 6.81 17.38 -9.56
CA PHE A 150 8.08 17.73 -8.94
C PHE A 150 8.33 19.25 -8.94
N ASP A 151 8.72 19.80 -7.79
CA ASP A 151 9.08 21.21 -7.65
C ASP A 151 10.51 21.45 -8.18
N GLU A 152 10.74 22.58 -8.85
CA GLU A 152 12.07 22.93 -9.39
C GLU A 152 13.16 22.95 -8.31
N ARG A 153 12.79 23.26 -7.05
CA ARG A 153 13.74 23.22 -5.92
C ARG A 153 14.31 21.84 -5.67
N ASP A 154 13.49 20.79 -5.79
CA ASP A 154 13.95 19.40 -5.61
C ASP A 154 14.75 18.93 -6.83
N ILE A 155 14.30 19.31 -8.03
CA ILE A 155 14.97 18.98 -9.30
C ILE A 155 16.36 19.62 -9.40
N ALA A 156 16.56 20.80 -8.81
CA ALA A 156 17.87 21.43 -8.75
C ALA A 156 18.91 20.52 -8.06
N ALA A 157 18.53 19.88 -6.95
CA ALA A 157 19.41 18.95 -6.22
C ALA A 157 19.68 17.66 -7.02
N GLU A 158 18.67 17.15 -7.72
CA GLU A 158 18.81 15.98 -8.59
C GLU A 158 19.79 16.21 -9.74
N ARG A 159 19.67 17.38 -10.39
CA ARG A 159 20.56 17.77 -11.49
C ARG A 159 22.00 17.99 -11.01
N GLU A 160 22.17 18.68 -9.89
CA GLU A 160 23.49 18.97 -9.32
C GLU A 160 24.26 17.69 -9.00
N ASN A 161 23.57 16.69 -8.44
CA ASN A 161 24.20 15.44 -7.99
C ASN A 161 24.07 14.28 -8.99
N SER A 162 23.41 14.51 -10.13
CA SER A 162 23.12 13.48 -11.15
C SER A 162 22.40 12.26 -10.57
N TYR A 163 21.43 12.49 -9.69
CA TYR A 163 20.67 11.44 -9.02
C TYR A 163 19.55 10.86 -9.88
N SER A 164 18.96 11.67 -10.76
CA SER A 164 17.93 11.24 -11.70
C SER A 164 17.87 12.15 -12.94
N GLY A 165 17.09 11.73 -13.93
CA GLY A 165 16.77 12.53 -15.12
C GLY A 165 15.42 13.28 -15.01
N ALA A 166 14.87 13.39 -13.81
CA ALA A 166 13.57 13.99 -13.54
C ALA A 166 13.53 15.48 -13.89
N LYS A 167 12.34 16.00 -14.20
CA LYS A 167 12.10 17.40 -14.54
C LYS A 167 10.97 17.97 -13.70
N ALA A 168 10.99 19.30 -13.54
CA ALA A 168 9.92 19.99 -12.84
C ALA A 168 8.58 19.76 -13.55
N GLY A 169 7.55 19.48 -12.77
CA GLY A 169 6.20 19.14 -13.26
C GLY A 169 6.00 17.69 -13.70
N ASP A 170 7.04 16.85 -13.72
CA ASP A 170 6.84 15.40 -13.86
C ASP A 170 5.91 14.90 -12.73
N PHE A 171 5.02 13.97 -13.06
CA PHE A 171 3.93 13.48 -12.19
C PHE A 171 2.92 14.55 -11.73
N GLY A 172 2.87 15.72 -12.39
CA GLY A 172 1.89 16.78 -12.12
C GLY A 172 0.50 16.56 -12.72
N ASP A 173 0.28 15.46 -13.43
CA ASP A 173 -0.97 15.16 -14.13
C ASP A 173 -2.05 14.58 -13.21
N THR A 174 -2.21 15.12 -12.00
CA THR A 174 -3.25 14.72 -11.05
C THR A 174 -3.84 15.91 -10.30
N ALA A 175 -5.17 15.90 -10.15
CA ALA A 175 -5.87 16.81 -9.24
C ALA A 175 -6.15 16.13 -7.90
N LYS A 176 -5.90 16.84 -6.79
CA LYS A 176 -6.28 16.44 -5.44
C LYS A 176 -7.71 15.89 -5.37
N ASP A 177 -8.66 16.57 -6.01
CA ASP A 177 -10.09 16.21 -5.95
C ASP A 177 -10.41 14.87 -6.63
N SER A 178 -9.55 14.40 -7.54
CA SER A 178 -9.68 13.06 -8.13
C SER A 178 -9.28 11.97 -7.13
N VAL A 179 -8.26 12.22 -6.31
CA VAL A 179 -7.85 11.30 -5.22
C VAL A 179 -8.91 11.29 -4.12
N ASP A 180 -9.36 12.48 -3.73
CA ASP A 180 -10.37 12.74 -2.71
C ASP A 180 -11.61 11.84 -2.86
N LYS A 181 -12.15 11.74 -4.08
CA LYS A 181 -13.36 10.97 -4.41
C LYS A 181 -13.18 9.45 -4.35
N ARG A 182 -11.93 8.96 -4.30
CA ARG A 182 -11.62 7.52 -4.31
C ARG A 182 -11.43 6.94 -2.91
N LEU A 183 -11.25 7.79 -1.90
CA LEU A 183 -11.01 7.35 -0.52
C LEU A 183 -12.31 6.82 0.10
N PHE A 184 -12.24 5.64 0.71
CA PHE A 184 -13.39 4.99 1.34
C PHE A 184 -13.80 5.67 2.66
N PHE A 185 -12.81 6.09 3.45
CA PHE A 185 -12.98 6.81 4.72
C PHE A 185 -12.46 8.24 4.56
N ARG A 186 -13.11 8.98 3.68
CA ARG A 186 -12.69 10.33 3.26
C ARG A 186 -12.65 11.32 4.43
N GLU A 187 -13.57 11.21 5.38
CA GLU A 187 -13.65 12.03 6.59
C GLU A 187 -12.42 11.90 7.50
N LYS A 188 -11.67 10.79 7.38
CA LYS A 188 -10.42 10.57 8.12
C LYS A 188 -9.18 11.03 7.35
N ALA A 189 -9.32 11.50 6.11
CA ALA A 189 -8.22 11.95 5.27
C ALA A 189 -8.02 13.48 5.35
N VAL A 190 -6.76 13.89 5.51
CA VAL A 190 -6.30 15.28 5.54
C VAL A 190 -5.27 15.48 4.44
N PHE A 191 -5.55 16.40 3.51
CA PHE A 191 -4.64 16.74 2.42
C PHE A 191 -3.80 17.96 2.77
N HIS A 192 -2.49 17.83 2.56
CA HIS A 192 -1.50 18.88 2.73
C HIS A 192 -0.91 19.22 1.36
N LYS A 193 -1.66 20.00 0.56
CA LYS A 193 -1.24 20.41 -0.79
C LYS A 193 -0.11 21.44 -0.71
N GLY A 194 1.02 21.13 -1.34
CA GLY A 194 2.12 22.07 -1.53
C GLY A 194 3.49 21.41 -1.38
N PHE A 195 4.52 22.24 -1.39
CA PHE A 195 5.90 21.80 -1.29
C PHE A 195 6.21 21.19 0.09
N PHE A 196 6.84 20.02 0.11
CA PHE A 196 7.38 19.44 1.33
C PHE A 196 8.84 19.89 1.48
N PRO A 197 9.31 20.32 2.67
CA PRO A 197 8.72 20.16 4.01
C PRO A 197 7.81 21.31 4.47
N ASP A 198 7.53 22.32 3.63
CA ASP A 198 6.71 23.47 4.05
C ASP A 198 5.31 23.05 4.52
N THR A 199 4.72 22.06 3.87
CA THR A 199 3.43 21.46 4.24
C THR A 199 3.43 20.70 5.55
N PHE A 200 4.60 20.39 6.12
CA PHE A 200 4.69 19.75 7.44
C PHE A 200 4.48 20.74 8.60
N LYS A 201 4.47 22.05 8.33
CA LYS A 201 4.19 23.08 9.33
C LYS A 201 2.78 22.88 9.90
N GLY A 202 2.66 22.82 11.23
CA GLY A 202 1.43 22.51 11.96
C GLY A 202 1.23 21.01 12.23
N CYS A 203 2.09 20.14 11.70
CA CYS A 203 2.06 18.69 11.98
C CYS A 203 3.08 18.28 13.07
N GLU A 204 3.75 19.23 13.70
CA GLU A 204 4.88 18.96 14.59
C GLU A 204 4.50 18.20 15.86
N ASP A 205 3.26 18.35 16.32
CA ASP A 205 2.74 17.68 17.52
C ASP A 205 2.10 16.31 17.22
N LEU A 206 1.95 15.96 15.94
CA LEU A 206 1.39 14.66 15.56
C LEU A 206 2.33 13.51 15.92
N ARG A 207 1.74 12.31 16.00
CA ARG A 207 2.44 11.03 16.10
C ARG A 207 1.97 10.12 15.00
N PHE A 208 2.87 9.29 14.50
CA PHE A 208 2.57 8.38 13.40
C PHE A 208 2.84 6.94 13.82
N ALA A 209 1.95 6.03 13.41
CA ALA A 209 2.17 4.59 13.51
C ALA A 209 2.78 4.04 12.22
N PHE A 210 2.37 4.58 11.07
CA PHE A 210 2.87 4.19 9.74
C PHE A 210 3.08 5.41 8.86
N VAL A 211 4.18 5.43 8.10
CA VAL A 211 4.47 6.46 7.11
C VAL A 211 4.93 5.80 5.80
N SER A 212 4.33 6.19 4.68
CA SER A 212 4.83 5.90 3.33
C SER A 212 5.58 7.13 2.80
N ILE A 213 6.80 6.95 2.30
CA ILE A 213 7.57 7.98 1.61
C ILE A 213 7.80 7.49 0.18
N ASP A 214 7.24 8.21 -0.79
CA ASP A 214 7.25 7.89 -2.22
C ASP A 214 7.36 9.19 -3.03
N ALA A 215 8.39 9.97 -2.73
CA ALA A 215 8.61 11.28 -3.34
C ALA A 215 9.60 11.25 -4.51
N ASP A 216 10.09 10.07 -4.89
CA ASP A 216 11.09 9.78 -5.94
C ASP A 216 12.45 10.48 -5.84
N LEU A 217 12.59 11.59 -5.10
CA LEU A 217 13.74 12.48 -5.16
C LEU A 217 14.51 12.51 -3.83
N TYR A 218 15.79 12.87 -3.90
CA TYR A 218 16.68 13.00 -2.73
C TYR A 218 16.15 14.02 -1.72
N ALA A 219 15.92 15.25 -2.16
CA ALA A 219 15.61 16.38 -1.27
C ALA A 219 14.34 16.16 -0.41
N PRO A 220 13.17 15.80 -0.97
CA PRO A 220 11.98 15.57 -0.17
C PRO A 220 12.12 14.34 0.73
N THR A 221 12.78 13.27 0.27
CA THR A 221 13.06 12.08 1.09
C THR A 221 13.96 12.41 2.29
N ALA A 222 15.07 13.12 2.05
CA ALA A 222 16.03 13.53 3.08
C ALA A 222 15.40 14.47 4.12
N ALA A 223 14.51 15.37 3.69
CA ALA A 223 13.75 16.23 4.60
C ALA A 223 12.71 15.44 5.42
N ALA A 224 12.07 14.44 4.82
CA ALA A 224 10.97 13.70 5.43
C ALA A 224 11.43 12.75 6.54
N LEU A 225 12.53 12.01 6.30
CA LEU A 225 13.03 10.98 7.22
C LEU A 225 13.18 11.47 8.67
N PRO A 226 13.92 12.56 8.98
CA PRO A 226 14.04 13.03 10.36
C PRO A 226 12.72 13.56 10.94
N LEU A 227 11.88 14.22 10.13
CA LEU A 227 10.59 14.76 10.58
C LEU A 227 9.64 13.64 11.00
N PHE A 228 9.49 12.61 10.18
CA PHE A 228 8.62 11.47 10.46
C PHE A 228 9.23 10.54 11.50
N TRP A 229 10.52 10.22 11.44
CA TRP A 229 11.15 9.29 12.39
C TRP A 229 11.07 9.78 13.83
N ASN A 230 11.26 11.08 14.08
CA ASN A 230 11.15 11.66 15.41
C ASN A 230 9.72 11.58 15.99
N ARG A 231 8.72 11.43 15.13
CA ARG A 231 7.29 11.36 15.49
C ARG A 231 6.70 9.97 15.35
N LEU A 232 7.50 9.03 14.84
CA LEU A 232 7.11 7.64 14.69
C LEU A 232 7.08 6.98 16.08
N SER A 233 5.93 6.45 16.44
CA SER A 233 5.73 5.71 17.68
C SER A 233 6.59 4.44 17.70
N ALA A 234 6.98 4.03 18.91
CA ALA A 234 7.58 2.73 19.17
C ALA A 234 6.72 1.61 18.55
N GLY A 235 7.33 0.68 17.81
CA GLY A 235 6.61 -0.36 17.04
C GLY A 235 6.04 0.10 15.69
N GLY A 236 6.17 1.38 15.34
CA GLY A 236 5.76 1.93 14.05
C GLY A 236 6.73 1.61 12.90
N ALA A 237 6.34 1.98 11.68
CA ALA A 237 7.16 1.80 10.48
C ALA A 237 7.18 3.02 9.56
N ILE A 238 8.31 3.19 8.86
CA ILE A 238 8.39 4.01 7.64
C ILE A 238 8.69 3.05 6.48
N MET A 239 7.85 3.05 5.45
CA MET A 239 8.12 2.39 4.18
C MET A 239 8.56 3.44 3.16
N ILE A 240 9.69 3.22 2.52
CA ILE A 240 10.29 4.14 1.55
C ILE A 240 10.37 3.43 0.20
N HIS A 241 9.70 3.96 -0.81
CA HIS A 241 9.74 3.43 -2.17
C HIS A 241 11.05 3.83 -2.89
N ASP A 242 11.34 3.27 -4.06
CA ASP A 242 12.51 3.59 -4.90
C ASP A 242 13.90 3.49 -4.24
N TYR A 243 14.03 2.84 -3.09
CA TYR A 243 15.31 2.70 -2.38
C TYR A 243 16.40 1.99 -3.21
N ASN A 244 16.04 1.05 -4.08
CA ASN A 244 16.96 0.42 -5.03
C ASN A 244 16.71 0.84 -6.49
N SER A 245 16.00 1.96 -6.70
CA SER A 245 15.70 2.47 -8.03
C SER A 245 16.97 2.87 -8.77
N THR A 246 17.08 2.44 -10.02
CA THR A 246 18.16 2.88 -10.93
C THR A 246 17.86 4.23 -11.56
N GLN A 247 16.59 4.64 -11.57
CA GLN A 247 16.13 5.93 -12.11
C GLN A 247 16.22 7.05 -11.08
N PHE A 248 15.93 6.73 -9.82
CA PHE A 248 15.81 7.66 -8.70
C PHE A 248 16.86 7.38 -7.62
N ARG A 249 18.14 7.55 -7.99
CA ARG A 249 19.27 7.13 -7.13
C ARG A 249 19.41 8.00 -5.88
N GLY A 250 18.79 9.18 -5.88
CA GLY A 250 18.76 10.11 -4.76
C GLY A 250 18.07 9.54 -3.52
N VAL A 251 17.03 8.71 -3.70
CA VAL A 251 16.29 8.12 -2.58
C VAL A 251 17.19 7.23 -1.73
N ARG A 252 17.95 6.34 -2.37
CA ARG A 252 18.93 5.50 -1.67
C ARG A 252 19.89 6.31 -0.84
N ARG A 253 20.42 7.39 -1.43
CA ARG A 253 21.39 8.26 -0.76
C ARG A 253 20.79 8.90 0.49
N ALA A 254 19.59 9.45 0.39
CA ALA A 254 18.88 10.05 1.53
C ALA A 254 18.64 9.04 2.66
N VAL A 255 18.20 7.82 2.31
CA VAL A 255 17.96 6.74 3.29
C VAL A 255 19.27 6.26 3.92
N ASP A 256 20.32 6.05 3.13
CA ASP A 256 21.63 5.57 3.62
C ASP A 256 22.28 6.59 4.58
N ASP A 257 22.25 7.87 4.24
CA ASP A 257 22.76 8.95 5.10
C ASP A 257 22.00 8.97 6.44
N PHE A 258 20.66 8.97 6.39
CA PHE A 258 19.83 8.96 7.59
C PHE A 258 20.03 7.71 8.46
N CYS A 259 20.08 6.53 7.83
CA CYS A 259 20.25 5.26 8.53
C CYS A 259 21.63 5.15 9.20
N SER A 260 22.67 5.62 8.53
CA SER A 260 24.04 5.67 9.08
C SER A 260 24.11 6.54 10.34
N GLU A 261 23.54 7.75 10.29
CA GLU A 261 23.50 8.67 11.43
C GLU A 261 22.72 8.12 12.63
N ASN A 262 21.63 7.40 12.37
CA ASN A 262 20.73 6.91 13.41
C ASN A 262 20.98 5.44 13.81
N ARG A 263 22.00 4.79 13.22
CA ARG A 263 22.32 3.36 13.43
C ARG A 263 21.13 2.43 13.16
N ILE A 264 20.40 2.72 12.09
CA ILE A 264 19.26 1.93 11.63
C ILE A 264 19.74 1.06 10.47
N VAL A 265 19.27 -0.19 10.41
CA VAL A 265 19.48 -1.05 9.25
C VAL A 265 18.17 -1.16 8.48
N PRO A 266 18.10 -0.68 7.23
CA PRO A 266 16.88 -0.77 6.43
C PRO A 266 16.58 -2.22 6.06
N MET A 267 15.32 -2.64 6.20
CA MET A 267 14.84 -3.94 5.72
C MET A 267 14.42 -3.82 4.25
N PRO A 268 15.01 -4.59 3.32
CA PRO A 268 14.63 -4.52 1.91
C PRO A 268 13.27 -5.17 1.64
N VAL A 269 12.56 -4.63 0.67
CA VAL A 269 11.34 -5.21 0.08
C VAL A 269 11.63 -5.52 -1.38
N CYS A 270 11.28 -6.73 -1.82
CA CYS A 270 11.58 -7.25 -3.15
C CYS A 270 10.51 -6.88 -4.20
N ASP A 271 10.04 -5.63 -4.21
CA ASP A 271 9.22 -5.11 -5.31
C ASP A 271 10.08 -4.61 -6.47
N MET A 272 9.44 -4.17 -7.56
CA MET A 272 10.11 -3.79 -8.81
C MET A 272 11.09 -2.62 -8.67
N HIS A 273 10.80 -1.67 -7.79
CA HIS A 273 11.64 -0.49 -7.55
C HIS A 273 12.56 -0.71 -6.33
N GLY A 274 12.31 -1.78 -5.58
CA GLY A 274 13.05 -2.21 -4.41
C GLY A 274 12.92 -1.20 -3.27
N SER A 275 11.81 -1.28 -2.54
CA SER A 275 11.52 -0.45 -1.38
C SER A 275 12.35 -0.86 -0.16
N ALA A 276 12.35 -0.02 0.86
CA ALA A 276 12.90 -0.30 2.17
C ALA A 276 11.87 -0.03 3.28
N VAL A 277 12.03 -0.70 4.41
CA VAL A 277 11.25 -0.47 5.62
C VAL A 277 12.19 -0.19 6.79
N LEU A 278 11.92 0.90 7.50
CA LEU A 278 12.52 1.24 8.78
C LEU A 278 11.51 0.96 9.89
N ARG A 279 11.91 0.20 10.93
CA ARG A 279 11.05 -0.13 12.07
C ARG A 279 11.56 0.59 13.32
N LYS A 280 10.66 1.30 14.02
CA LYS A 280 10.97 1.91 15.32
C LYS A 280 11.00 0.81 16.38
N PRO A 281 12.10 0.64 17.15
CA PRO A 281 12.13 -0.29 18.27
C PRO A 281 11.04 0.01 19.30
N ILE A 282 10.61 -1.02 20.02
CA ILE A 282 9.70 -0.91 21.18
C ILE A 282 10.52 -0.55 22.42
#